data_AF-A0A8T4V978-F1
#
_entry.id   AF-A0A8T4V978-F1
#
_cell.length_a   1.000
_cell.length_b   1.000
_cell.length_c   1.000
_cell.angle_alpha   90.00
_cell.angle_beta   90.00
_cell.angle_gamma   90.00
#
_symmetry.space_group_name_H-M   'P 1'
#
loop_
_entity.id
_entity.type
_entity.pdbx_description
1 polymer ?
#
loop_
_entity_poly.entity_id
_entity_poly.type
_entity_poly.pdbx_seq_one_letter_code
_entity_poly.pdbx_strand_id
1 'polypeptide(L)' 'MEAIVKTRKIGGSLIVTILKAIVEHEGLTEDQAVKIDIKKIKKSRFGMFKGIGTFTKEDKLKGQLEKK' A
#
# COMPACT_ATOMS: atom_id res chain seq x y z
N MET A 1 8.30 17.00 -7.21
CA MET A 1 8.59 15.55 -7.40
C MET A 1 7.63 14.76 -6.51
N GLU A 2 7.07 13.64 -6.96
CA GLU A 2 6.19 12.77 -6.15
C GLU A 2 6.92 11.48 -5.78
N ALA A 3 6.80 11.04 -4.52
CA ALA A 3 7.43 9.81 -4.05
C ALA A 3 6.46 8.96 -3.24
N ILE A 4 6.48 7.66 -3.51
CA ILE A 4 5.69 6.66 -2.78
C ILE A 4 6.60 6.07 -1.72
N VAL A 5 6.34 6.41 -0.46
CA VAL A 5 7.14 5.95 0.69
C VAL A 5 6.29 5.15 1.65
N LYS A 6 6.91 4.16 2.31
CA LYS A 6 6.25 3.39 3.38
C LYS A 6 6.27 4.20 4.67
N THR A 7 5.13 4.28 5.32
CA THR A 7 5.01 4.83 6.67
C THR A 7 5.45 3.79 7.71
N ARG A 8 6.16 4.22 8.76
CA ARG A 8 6.42 3.42 9.96
C ARG A 8 5.75 4.04 11.18
N LYS A 9 5.32 3.21 12.14
CA LYS A 9 4.75 3.67 13.41
C LYS A 9 5.84 3.78 14.46
N ILE A 10 5.96 4.93 15.10
CA ILE A 10 6.78 5.13 16.30
C ILE A 10 5.92 5.86 17.33
N GLY A 11 5.61 5.17 18.44
CA GLY A 11 4.67 5.67 19.45
C GLY A 11 3.27 5.89 18.88
N GLY A 12 2.73 7.10 19.07
CA GLY A 12 1.44 7.55 18.53
C GLY A 12 1.51 8.12 17.11
N SER A 13 2.70 8.21 16.51
CA SER A 13 2.93 8.94 15.26
C SER A 13 3.31 8.02 14.10
N LEU A 14 2.96 8.45 12.88
CA LEU A 14 3.46 7.87 11.65
C LEU A 14 4.61 8.72 11.13
N ILE A 15 5.72 8.06 10.82
CA ILE A 15 6.91 8.69 10.27
C ILE A 15 7.06 8.24 8.82
N VAL A 16 7.38 9.21 7.96
CA VAL A 16 7.76 9.00 6.57
C VAL A 16 9.20 9.44 6.40
N THR A 17 9.99 8.65 5.68
CA THR A 17 11.36 9.03 5.32
C THR A 17 11.32 9.84 4.04
N ILE A 18 11.85 11.06 4.08
CA ILE A 18 12.11 11.84 2.86
C ILE A 18 13.40 11.30 2.24
N LEU A 19 13.33 10.87 0.98
CA LEU A 19 14.48 10.27 0.29
C LEU A 19 15.54 11.33 -0.01
N LYS A 20 16.82 10.93 0.05
CA LYS A 20 17.97 11.82 -0.19
C LYS A 20 17.85 12.63 -1.49
N ALA A 21 17.41 12.01 -2.57
CA ALA A 21 17.20 12.69 -3.86
C ALA A 21 16.21 13.87 -3.79
N ILE A 22 15.18 13.77 -2.95
CA ILE A 22 14.19 14.84 -2.75
C ILE A 22 14.77 15.91 -1.82
N VAL A 23 15.50 15.50 -0.77
CA VAL A 23 16.19 16.41 0.15
C VAL A 23 17.17 17.31 -0.61
N GLU A 24 18.01 16.73 -1.47
CA GLU A 24 19.00 17.46 -2.25
C GLU A 24 18.36 18.35 -3.33
N HIS A 25 17.31 17.87 -3.99
CA HIS A 25 16.63 18.63 -5.04
C HIS A 25 15.84 19.84 -4.49
N GLU A 26 15.11 19.64 -3.41
CA GLU A 26 14.28 20.68 -2.79
C GLU A 26 15.05 21.52 -1.76
N GLY A 27 16.34 21.20 -1.52
CA GLY A 27 17.20 21.91 -0.57
C GLY A 27 16.70 21.84 0.87
N LEU A 28 16.13 20.71 1.28
CA LEU A 28 15.55 20.55 2.61
C LEU A 28 16.64 20.42 3.67
N THR A 29 16.48 21.14 4.78
CA THR A 29 17.37 21.07 5.94
C THR A 29 16.66 20.50 7.16
N GLU A 30 17.45 20.10 8.16
CA GLU A 30 16.94 19.73 9.48
C GLU A 30 16.19 20.92 10.10
N ASP A 31 15.18 20.63 10.94
CA ASP A 31 14.32 21.60 11.64
C ASP A 31 13.54 22.60 10.76
N GLN A 32 13.45 22.34 9.46
CA GLN A 32 12.65 23.14 8.54
C GLN A 32 11.15 22.79 8.63
N ALA A 33 10.30 23.81 8.75
CA ALA A 33 8.87 23.63 8.61
C ALA A 33 8.51 23.32 7.15
N VAL A 34 7.90 22.16 6.91
CA VAL A 34 7.51 21.70 5.58
C VAL A 34 6.02 21.41 5.51
N LYS A 35 5.39 21.72 4.37
CA LYS A 35 4.01 21.33 4.09
C LYS A 35 4.00 19.96 3.44
N ILE A 36 3.26 19.01 4.02
CA ILE A 36 3.14 17.64 3.50
C ILE A 36 1.71 17.42 3.00
N ASP A 37 1.56 17.01 1.74
CA ASP A 37 0.29 16.53 1.19
C ASP A 37 0.25 15.00 1.24
N ILE A 38 -0.73 14.43 1.94
CA ILE A 38 -0.82 12.97 2.15
C ILE A 38 -1.96 12.41 1.31
N LYS A 39 -1.63 11.59 0.31
CA LYS A 39 -2.60 10.84 -0.49
C LYS A 39 -2.51 9.35 -0.20
N LYS A 40 -3.63 8.75 0.24
CA LYS A 40 -3.71 7.30 0.45
C LYS A 40 -3.79 6.58 -0.89
N ILE A 41 -2.76 5.81 -1.21
CA ILE A 41 -2.75 4.96 -2.39
C ILE A 41 -3.65 3.76 -2.11
N LYS A 42 -4.82 3.71 -2.77
CA LYS A 42 -5.64 2.49 -2.80
C LYS A 42 -4.97 1.52 -3.77
N LYS A 43 -4.57 0.34 -3.30
CA LYS A 43 -4.21 -0.76 -4.21
C LYS A 43 -5.42 -0.99 -5.12
N SER A 44 -5.19 -0.96 -6.42
CA SER A 44 -6.22 -1.26 -7.40
C SER A 44 -6.79 -2.65 -7.10
N ARG A 45 -8.13 -2.77 -7.02
CA ARG A 45 -8.82 -4.07 -6.95
C ARG A 45 -8.78 -4.79 -8.31
N PHE A 46 -8.31 -4.11 -9.35
CA PHE A 46 -8.14 -4.64 -10.69
C PHE A 46 -7.05 -5.72 -10.67
N GLY A 47 -7.47 -6.99 -10.67
CA GLY A 47 -6.59 -8.15 -10.58
C GLY A 47 -6.40 -8.73 -9.18
N MET A 48 -7.06 -8.24 -8.13
CA MET A 48 -7.09 -8.96 -6.84
C MET A 48 -7.78 -10.33 -6.96
N PHE A 49 -8.64 -10.48 -7.97
CA PHE A 49 -9.28 -11.74 -8.37
C PHE A 49 -8.64 -12.38 -9.61
N LYS A 50 -7.48 -11.88 -10.12
CA LYS A 50 -6.73 -12.57 -11.20
C LYS A 50 -6.18 -13.88 -10.62
N GLY A 51 -6.90 -14.98 -10.84
CA GLY A 51 -6.60 -16.31 -10.31
C GLY A 51 -7.76 -16.96 -9.58
N ILE A 52 -8.79 -16.20 -9.21
CA ILE A 52 -10.09 -16.76 -8.82
C ILE A 52 -10.84 -16.98 -10.14
N GLY A 53 -10.76 -18.21 -10.65
CA GLY A 53 -11.56 -18.64 -11.80
C GLY A 53 -13.05 -18.51 -11.49
N THR A 54 -13.88 -18.46 -12.53
CA THR A 54 -15.33 -18.60 -12.37
C THR A 54 -15.64 -19.88 -11.63
N PHE A 55 -16.44 -19.81 -10.55
CA PHE A 55 -16.86 -20.96 -9.77
C PHE A 55 -17.52 -22.00 -10.68
N THR A 56 -16.83 -23.12 -10.91
CA THR A 56 -17.29 -24.19 -11.81
C THR A 56 -18.17 -25.18 -11.06
N LYS A 57 -18.89 -26.04 -11.79
CA LYS A 57 -19.71 -27.09 -11.17
C LYS A 57 -18.85 -28.08 -10.35
N GLU A 58 -17.57 -28.21 -10.67
CA GLU A 58 -16.60 -29.06 -9.96
C GLU A 58 -16.26 -28.49 -8.58
N ASP A 59 -16.14 -27.17 -8.45
CA ASP A 59 -15.95 -26.49 -7.15
C ASP A 59 -17.14 -26.70 -6.21
N LYS A 60 -18.36 -26.80 -6.76
CA LYS A 60 -19.59 -27.08 -6.01
C LYS A 60 -19.62 -28.50 -5.42
N LEU A 61 -18.91 -29.45 -6.04
CA LEU A 61 -18.89 -30.85 -5.63
C LEU A 61 -17.84 -31.10 -4.54
N LYS A 62 -16.66 -30.47 -4.64
CA LYS A 62 -15.60 -30.58 -3.62
C LYS A 62 -16.03 -30.03 -2.25
N GLY A 63 -16.69 -28.87 -2.22
CA GLY A 63 -17.14 -28.26 -0.97
C GLY A 63 -18.19 -29.06 -0.18
N GLN A 64 -18.81 -30.08 -0.79
CA GLN A 64 -19.78 -30.97 -0.13
C GLN A 64 -19.12 -32.22 0.47
N LEU A 65 -17.94 -32.63 -0.04
CA LEU A 65 -17.22 -33.81 0.44
C LEU A 65 -16.34 -33.50 1.66
N GLU A 66 -15.87 -32.25 1.81
CA GLU A 66 -15.07 -31.82 2.98
C GLU A 66 -15.93 -31.48 4.22
N LYS A 67 -17.26 -31.53 4.11
CA LYS A 67 -18.20 -31.32 5.23
C LYS A 67 -18.82 -32.63 5.77
N LYS A 68 -18.21 -33.77 5.47
CA LYS A 68 -18.59 -35.06 6.06
C LYS A 68 -17.51 -35.59 6.98
#